data_AF-A0A437M6C9-F1
#
_entry.id   AF-A0A437M6C9-F1
#
_cell.length_a   1.000
_cell.length_b   1.000
_cell.length_c   1.000
_cell.angle_alpha   90.00
_cell.angle_beta   90.00
_cell.angle_gamma   90.00
#
_symmetry.space_group_name_H-M   'P 1'
#
loop_
_entity.id
_entity.type
_entity.pdbx_description
1 polymer ?
#
loop_
_entity_poly.entity_id
_entity_poly.type
_entity_poly.pdbx_seq_one_letter_code
_entity_poly.pdbx_strand_id
1 'polypeptide(L)'
;MTSAISMLDERQTLWIVLRLNAAIATAFFASGILGDSSALIANGVDNLSDTAVYGLSLVALTRGQIWKRRAAVASGVMLLIFAGGILIDVGRRYMQGSEPIGPTMMVMSAVAGVVNYFCLWLLQRLKDPDVNLRAATTFSFNDFISNGGILIAGAMVLWLGSNWPDLLVGFATAIIAIKGGVEILRDARAETKKSERRAS
;
A
#
# COMPACT_ATOMS: atom_id res chain seq x y z
N MET A 1 6.66 -32.75 9.10
CA MET A 1 5.33 -32.54 8.50
C MET A 1 4.69 -31.22 8.93
N THR A 2 4.68 -30.89 10.23
CA THR A 2 4.04 -29.68 10.77
C THR A 2 4.56 -28.36 10.19
N SER A 3 5.88 -28.25 9.94
CA SER A 3 6.50 -27.05 9.34
C SER A 3 6.18 -26.85 7.84
N ALA A 4 5.94 -27.92 7.09
CA ALA A 4 5.56 -27.81 5.68
C ALA A 4 4.10 -27.35 5.52
N ILE A 5 3.22 -27.81 6.41
CA ILE A 5 1.81 -27.39 6.46
C ILE A 5 1.70 -25.92 6.85
N SER A 6 2.45 -25.47 7.87
CA SER A 6 2.44 -24.06 8.28
C SER A 6 2.95 -23.10 7.19
N MET A 7 3.96 -23.52 6.40
CA MET A 7 4.43 -22.72 5.26
C MET A 7 3.43 -22.64 4.11
N LEU A 8 2.61 -23.67 3.89
CA LEU A 8 1.55 -23.64 2.89
C LEU A 8 0.43 -22.68 3.30
N ASP A 9 0.04 -22.69 4.58
CA ASP A 9 -0.95 -21.78 5.15
C ASP A 9 -0.50 -20.31 5.10
N GLU A 10 0.78 -20.06 5.41
CA GLU A 10 1.37 -18.72 5.29
C GLU A 10 1.38 -18.23 3.84
N ARG A 11 1.87 -19.05 2.92
CA ARG A 11 1.91 -18.71 1.49
C ARG A 11 0.51 -18.45 0.93
N GLN A 12 -0.47 -19.27 1.29
CA GLN A 12 -1.86 -19.08 0.88
C GLN A 12 -2.43 -17.79 1.44
N THR A 13 -2.17 -17.49 2.72
CA THR A 13 -2.59 -16.25 3.37
C THR A 13 -1.99 -15.02 2.67
N LEU A 14 -0.68 -15.02 2.40
CA LEU A 14 -0.03 -13.93 1.68
C LEU A 14 -0.60 -13.72 0.27
N TRP A 15 -0.97 -14.80 -0.43
CA TRP A 15 -1.65 -14.69 -1.74
C TRP A 15 -3.05 -14.08 -1.63
N ILE A 16 -3.80 -14.40 -0.57
CA ILE A 16 -5.11 -13.80 -0.32
C ILE A 16 -4.96 -12.30 -0.05
N VAL A 17 -4.09 -11.92 0.88
CA VAL A 17 -3.84 -10.52 1.25
C VAL A 17 -3.34 -9.70 0.05
N LEU A 18 -2.42 -10.27 -0.75
CA LEU A 18 -1.91 -9.64 -1.97
C LEU A 18 -3.04 -9.34 -2.97
N ARG A 19 -3.91 -10.32 -3.23
CA ARG A 19 -5.01 -10.14 -4.21
C ARG A 19 -6.04 -9.14 -3.72
N LEU A 20 -6.36 -9.16 -2.43
CA LEU A 20 -7.29 -8.21 -1.83
C LEU A 20 -6.74 -6.77 -1.92
N ASN A 21 -5.47 -6.56 -1.57
CA ASN A 21 -4.80 -5.26 -1.69
C ASN A 21 -4.75 -4.78 -3.14
N ALA A 22 -4.39 -5.66 -4.09
CA ALA A 22 -4.38 -5.31 -5.51
C ALA A 22 -5.78 -4.91 -6.04
N ALA A 23 -6.83 -5.60 -5.58
CA ALA A 23 -8.21 -5.29 -5.94
C ALA A 23 -8.66 -3.94 -5.36
N ILE A 24 -8.39 -3.69 -4.08
CA ILE A 24 -8.68 -2.42 -3.42
C ILE A 24 -7.91 -1.28 -4.09
N ALA A 25 -6.62 -1.46 -4.38
CA ALA A 25 -5.81 -0.47 -5.07
C ALA A 25 -6.45 -0.06 -6.41
N THR A 26 -6.86 -1.03 -7.21
CA THR A 26 -7.53 -0.78 -8.50
C THR A 26 -8.83 -0.01 -8.31
N ALA A 27 -9.63 -0.40 -7.31
CA ALA A 27 -10.89 0.27 -7.00
C ALA A 27 -10.67 1.71 -6.50
N PHE A 28 -9.63 1.96 -5.71
CA PHE A 28 -9.22 3.30 -5.27
C PHE A 28 -8.76 4.18 -6.42
N PHE A 29 -7.96 3.66 -7.34
CA PHE A 29 -7.57 4.41 -8.54
C PHE A 29 -8.79 4.79 -9.39
N ALA A 30 -9.66 3.83 -9.67
CA ALA A 30 -10.86 4.07 -10.46
C ALA A 30 -11.77 5.10 -9.80
N SER A 31 -12.09 4.91 -8.52
CA SER A 31 -12.95 5.83 -7.76
C SER A 31 -12.32 7.20 -7.52
N GLY A 32 -11.00 7.28 -7.33
CA GLY A 32 -10.28 8.54 -7.16
C GLY A 32 -10.19 9.38 -8.44
N ILE A 33 -10.04 8.74 -9.60
CA ILE A 33 -10.12 9.42 -10.89
C ILE A 33 -11.56 9.87 -11.17
N LEU A 34 -12.54 8.98 -11.02
CA LEU A 34 -13.95 9.29 -11.30
C LEU A 34 -14.55 10.30 -10.31
N GLY A 35 -14.10 10.25 -9.06
CA GLY A 35 -14.57 11.11 -7.97
C GLY A 35 -13.65 12.29 -7.66
N ASP A 36 -12.73 12.63 -8.57
CA ASP A 36 -11.80 13.77 -8.49
C ASP A 36 -11.09 13.92 -7.13
N SER A 37 -10.72 12.79 -6.50
CA SER A 37 -10.18 12.71 -5.14
C SER A 37 -8.71 12.29 -5.13
N SER A 38 -7.84 13.12 -4.58
CA SER A 38 -6.41 12.86 -4.47
C SER A 38 -6.12 11.89 -3.34
N ALA A 39 -6.93 11.90 -2.26
CA ALA A 39 -6.79 10.93 -1.17
C ALA A 39 -7.05 9.49 -1.65
N LEU A 40 -8.09 9.28 -2.48
CA LEU A 40 -8.37 7.94 -3.02
C LEU A 40 -7.27 7.47 -3.98
N ILE A 41 -6.79 8.34 -4.88
CA ILE A 41 -5.66 7.99 -5.76
C ILE A 41 -4.41 7.66 -4.92
N ALA A 42 -4.12 8.46 -3.89
CA ALA A 42 -2.98 8.24 -3.02
C ALA A 42 -3.06 6.92 -2.25
N ASN A 43 -4.23 6.58 -1.72
CA ASN A 43 -4.44 5.32 -1.03
C ASN A 43 -4.35 4.12 -1.97
N GLY A 44 -4.76 4.29 -3.24
CA GLY A 44 -4.54 3.29 -4.28
C GLY A 44 -3.05 3.01 -4.50
N VAL A 45 -2.21 4.06 -4.50
CA VAL A 45 -0.75 3.92 -4.59
C VAL A 45 -0.14 3.27 -3.36
N ASP A 46 -0.63 3.60 -2.17
CA ASP A 46 -0.19 2.95 -0.91
C ASP A 46 -0.52 1.45 -0.91
N ASN A 47 -1.74 1.08 -1.31
CA ASN A 47 -2.15 -0.34 -1.43
C ASN A 47 -1.38 -1.07 -2.56
N LEU A 48 -0.92 -0.36 -3.60
CA LEU A 48 0.02 -0.92 -4.59
C LEU A 48 1.42 -1.14 -4.00
N SER A 49 1.90 -0.23 -3.14
CA SER A 49 3.17 -0.42 -2.41
C SER A 49 3.11 -1.71 -1.59
N ASP A 50 2.04 -1.90 -0.82
CA ASP A 50 1.87 -3.08 0.03
C ASP A 50 1.74 -4.35 -0.81
N THR A 51 0.98 -4.30 -1.91
CA THR A 51 0.92 -5.38 -2.90
C THR A 51 2.31 -5.75 -3.42
N ALA A 52 3.16 -4.75 -3.71
CA ALA A 52 4.52 -4.99 -4.17
C ALA A 52 5.37 -5.63 -3.07
N VAL A 53 5.28 -5.16 -1.83
CA VAL A 53 5.99 -5.77 -0.68
C VAL A 53 5.56 -7.22 -0.49
N TYR A 54 4.26 -7.53 -0.51
CA TYR A 54 3.75 -8.91 -0.43
C TYR A 54 4.23 -9.77 -1.60
N GLY A 55 4.24 -9.21 -2.80
CA GLY A 55 4.76 -9.89 -3.99
C GLY A 55 6.24 -10.22 -3.84
N LEU A 56 7.06 -9.28 -3.37
CA LEU A 56 8.48 -9.49 -3.12
C LEU A 56 8.72 -10.57 -2.08
N SER A 57 7.91 -10.59 -1.03
CA SER A 57 7.96 -11.62 0.00
C SER A 57 7.58 -13.01 -0.52
N LEU A 58 6.56 -13.13 -1.37
CA LEU A 58 6.21 -14.39 -2.03
C LEU A 58 7.30 -14.87 -3.00
N VAL A 59 7.90 -13.94 -3.75
CA VAL A 59 9.08 -14.23 -4.58
C VAL A 59 10.25 -14.64 -3.69
N ALA A 60 10.36 -14.07 -2.48
CA ALA A 60 11.40 -14.41 -1.54
C ALA A 60 11.38 -15.87 -1.08
N LEU A 61 10.17 -16.45 -0.97
CA LEU A 61 9.97 -17.84 -0.63
C LEU A 61 10.30 -18.83 -1.76
N THR A 62 10.34 -18.38 -3.03
CA THR A 62 10.34 -19.30 -4.19
C THR A 62 11.46 -19.07 -5.22
N ARG A 63 12.14 -17.91 -5.22
CA ARG A 63 13.12 -17.53 -6.25
C ARG A 63 14.46 -17.07 -5.66
N GLY A 64 15.49 -17.10 -6.50
CA GLY A 64 16.86 -16.67 -6.16
C GLY A 64 16.99 -15.15 -5.97
N GLN A 65 18.03 -14.74 -5.24
CA GLN A 65 18.24 -13.36 -4.76
C GLN A 65 18.28 -12.28 -5.86
N ILE A 66 18.77 -12.61 -7.06
CA ILE A 66 18.84 -11.67 -8.19
C ILE A 66 17.44 -11.21 -8.63
N TRP A 67 16.47 -12.12 -8.69
CA TRP A 67 15.10 -11.81 -9.09
C TRP A 67 14.40 -10.96 -8.04
N LYS A 68 14.63 -11.24 -6.75
CA LYS A 68 14.11 -10.43 -5.64
C LYS A 68 14.58 -8.99 -5.73
N ARG A 69 15.89 -8.80 -5.92
CA ARG A 69 16.48 -7.46 -6.07
C ARG A 69 15.89 -6.70 -7.25
N ARG A 70 15.79 -7.32 -8.43
CA ARG A 70 15.24 -6.67 -9.63
C ARG A 70 13.79 -6.25 -9.42
N ALA A 71 12.98 -7.13 -8.85
CA ALA A 71 11.59 -6.82 -8.53
C ALA A 71 11.49 -5.68 -7.50
N ALA A 72 12.34 -5.68 -6.47
CA ALA A 72 12.35 -4.62 -5.45
C ALA A 72 12.72 -3.26 -6.04
N VAL A 73 13.76 -3.21 -6.88
CA VAL A 73 14.15 -1.98 -7.56
C VAL A 73 13.04 -1.46 -8.49
N ALA A 74 12.44 -2.33 -9.29
CA ALA A 74 11.34 -1.95 -10.17
C ALA A 74 10.14 -1.39 -9.38
N SER A 75 9.76 -2.08 -8.30
CA SER A 75 8.64 -1.68 -7.44
C SER A 75 8.89 -0.34 -6.76
N GLY A 76 10.08 -0.16 -6.17
CA GLY A 76 10.45 1.09 -5.51
C GLY A 76 10.48 2.29 -6.47
N VAL A 77 11.01 2.12 -7.69
CA VAL A 77 10.99 3.17 -8.72
C VAL A 77 9.56 3.50 -9.15
N MET A 78 8.74 2.48 -9.43
CA MET A 78 7.34 2.66 -9.83
C MET A 78 6.54 3.42 -8.77
N LEU A 79 6.75 3.07 -7.49
CA LEU A 79 6.08 3.74 -6.38
C LEU A 79 6.47 5.22 -6.26
N LEU A 80 7.76 5.54 -6.41
CA LEU A 80 8.23 6.93 -6.41
C LEU A 80 7.64 7.74 -7.57
N ILE A 81 7.50 7.15 -8.75
CA ILE A 81 6.86 7.80 -9.91
C ILE A 81 5.40 8.12 -9.58
N PHE A 82 4.65 7.15 -9.06
CA PHE A 82 3.25 7.37 -8.71
C PHE A 82 3.07 8.39 -7.59
N ALA A 83 3.90 8.33 -6.54
CA ALA A 83 3.84 9.30 -5.45
C ALA A 83 4.18 10.73 -5.93
N GLY A 84 5.16 10.87 -6.84
CA GLY A 84 5.42 12.14 -7.52
C GLY A 84 4.22 12.63 -8.34
N GLY A 85 3.55 11.72 -9.07
CA GLY A 85 2.32 12.02 -9.79
C GLY A 85 1.20 12.53 -8.87
N ILE A 86 1.02 11.94 -7.69
CA ILE A 86 0.05 12.39 -6.68
C ILE A 86 0.40 13.78 -6.17
N LEU A 87 1.67 14.06 -5.86
CA LEU A 87 2.08 15.39 -5.40
C LEU A 87 1.82 16.46 -6.46
N ILE A 88 2.06 16.15 -7.73
CA ILE A 88 1.72 17.04 -8.86
C ILE A 88 0.20 17.24 -8.93
N ASP A 89 -0.58 16.16 -8.82
CA ASP A 89 -2.05 16.22 -8.84
C ASP A 89 -2.62 17.05 -7.69
N VAL A 90 -2.14 16.84 -6.46
CA VAL A 90 -2.50 17.63 -5.27
C VAL A 90 -2.17 19.10 -5.49
N GLY A 91 -0.97 19.42 -5.98
CA GLY A 91 -0.57 20.80 -6.27
C GLY A 91 -1.46 21.44 -7.34
N ARG A 92 -1.78 20.69 -8.40
CA ARG A 92 -2.69 21.13 -9.46
C ARG A 92 -4.09 21.42 -8.91
N ARG A 93 -4.67 20.50 -8.14
CA ARG A 93 -6.02 20.62 -7.56
C ARG A 93 -6.11 21.66 -6.45
N TYR A 94 -5.01 21.94 -5.76
CA TYR A 94 -4.92 23.08 -4.84
C TYR A 94 -5.02 24.42 -5.60
N MET A 95 -4.39 24.54 -6.78
CA MET A 95 -4.40 25.78 -7.56
C MET A 95 -5.65 25.95 -8.42
N GLN A 96 -6.16 24.87 -9.01
CA GLN A 96 -7.25 24.89 -10.00
C GLN A 96 -8.61 24.50 -9.41
N GLY A 97 -8.63 23.99 -8.17
CA GLY A 97 -9.80 23.37 -7.57
C GLY A 97 -9.95 21.89 -7.95
N SER A 98 -10.73 21.18 -7.15
CA SER A 98 -11.27 19.84 -7.43
C SER A 98 -12.59 19.68 -6.70
N GLU A 99 -13.41 18.75 -7.16
CA GLU A 99 -14.72 18.44 -6.56
C GLU A 99 -14.75 16.99 -6.04
N PRO A 100 -13.99 16.68 -4.97
CA PRO A 100 -13.97 15.33 -4.42
C PRO A 100 -15.34 14.92 -3.92
N ILE A 101 -15.80 13.74 -4.32
CA ILE A 101 -17.12 13.22 -3.93
C ILE A 101 -16.99 12.56 -2.56
N GLY A 102 -17.26 13.31 -1.50
CA GLY A 102 -17.14 12.82 -0.12
C GLY A 102 -17.88 11.50 0.18
N PRO A 103 -19.10 11.23 -0.33
CA PRO A 103 -19.75 9.93 -0.19
C PRO A 103 -18.95 8.78 -0.82
N THR A 104 -18.36 9.01 -1.99
CA THR A 104 -17.48 8.02 -2.66
C THR A 104 -16.26 7.73 -1.80
N MET A 105 -15.64 8.77 -1.22
CA MET A 105 -14.49 8.61 -0.31
C MET A 105 -14.87 7.76 0.90
N MET A 106 -16.00 8.05 1.53
CA MET A 106 -16.48 7.33 2.71
C MET A 106 -16.81 5.88 2.40
N VAL A 107 -17.56 5.61 1.32
CA VAL A 107 -17.93 4.23 0.94
C VAL A 107 -16.70 3.41 0.59
N MET A 108 -15.81 3.95 -0.24
CA MET A 108 -14.58 3.25 -0.63
C MET A 108 -13.68 2.97 0.56
N SER A 109 -13.50 3.96 1.43
CA SER A 109 -12.72 3.79 2.64
C SER A 109 -13.35 2.78 3.61
N ALA A 110 -14.67 2.80 3.80
CA ALA A 110 -15.35 1.84 4.67
C ALA A 110 -15.18 0.41 4.15
N VAL A 111 -15.36 0.19 2.85
CA VAL A 111 -15.14 -1.12 2.20
C VAL A 111 -13.70 -1.57 2.37
N ALA A 112 -12.73 -0.70 2.06
CA ALA A 112 -11.31 -1.02 2.21
C ALA A 112 -10.94 -1.30 3.67
N GLY A 113 -11.47 -0.54 4.63
CA GLY A 113 -11.29 -0.77 6.06
C GLY A 113 -11.78 -2.15 6.50
N VAL A 114 -12.96 -2.60 6.02
CA VAL A 114 -13.46 -3.96 6.30
C VAL A 114 -12.53 -5.02 5.71
N VAL A 115 -12.05 -4.83 4.49
CA VAL A 115 -11.15 -5.82 3.87
C VAL A 115 -9.79 -5.85 4.57
N ASN A 116 -9.23 -4.70 4.94
CA ASN A 116 -7.95 -4.63 5.66
C ASN A 116 -8.06 -5.18 7.08
N TYR A 117 -9.20 -5.01 7.74
CA TYR A 117 -9.51 -5.71 8.99
C TYR A 117 -9.57 -7.24 8.79
N PHE A 118 -10.18 -7.70 7.70
CA PHE A 118 -10.20 -9.13 7.37
C PHE A 118 -8.79 -9.69 7.08
N CYS A 119 -7.94 -8.94 6.36
CA CYS A 119 -6.53 -9.27 6.15
C CYS A 119 -5.77 -9.39 7.47
N LEU A 120 -5.92 -8.39 8.36
CA LEU A 120 -5.33 -8.41 9.71
C LEU A 120 -5.72 -9.66 10.49
N TRP A 121 -7.02 -9.96 10.53
CA TRP A 121 -7.54 -11.12 11.23
C TRP A 121 -6.98 -12.44 10.68
N LEU A 122 -6.81 -12.55 9.36
CA LEU A 122 -6.22 -13.73 8.73
C LEU A 122 -4.73 -13.87 9.11
N LEU A 123 -3.96 -12.78 9.06
CA LEU A 123 -2.54 -12.76 9.38
C LEU A 123 -2.28 -13.07 10.86
N GLN A 124 -3.11 -12.55 11.77
CA GLN A 124 -2.99 -12.75 13.22
C GLN A 124 -3.28 -14.20 13.67
N ARG A 125 -3.92 -15.02 12.83
CA ARG A 125 -4.19 -16.43 13.13
C ARG A 125 -2.98 -17.34 12.91
N LEU A 126 -1.98 -16.88 12.18
CA LEU A 126 -0.76 -17.64 11.92
C LEU A 126 0.13 -17.62 13.17
N LYS A 127 0.63 -18.80 13.55
CA LYS A 127 1.50 -18.98 14.72
C LYS A 127 2.97 -18.76 14.33
N ASP A 128 3.75 -18.21 15.26
CA ASP A 128 5.19 -17.90 15.10
C ASP A 128 5.51 -17.05 13.87
N PRO A 129 4.99 -15.81 13.81
CA PRO A 129 5.13 -15.01 12.61
C PRO A 129 6.58 -14.62 12.37
N ASP A 130 7.07 -14.95 11.18
CA ASP A 130 8.39 -14.56 10.72
C ASP A 130 8.44 -13.04 10.43
N VAL A 131 9.60 -12.54 10.03
CA VAL A 131 9.78 -11.10 9.75
C VAL A 131 8.81 -10.61 8.68
N ASN A 132 8.55 -11.43 7.67
CA ASN A 132 7.71 -11.08 6.55
C ASN A 132 6.23 -10.99 6.99
N LEU A 133 5.75 -11.96 7.75
CA LEU A 133 4.38 -11.98 8.23
C LEU A 133 4.11 -10.85 9.23
N ARG A 134 5.08 -10.50 10.08
CA ARG A 134 4.99 -9.32 10.96
C ARG A 134 4.92 -8.02 10.16
N ALA A 135 5.69 -7.91 9.09
CA ALA A 135 5.61 -6.77 8.19
C ALA A 135 4.20 -6.67 7.58
N ALA A 136 3.65 -7.77 7.06
CA ALA A 136 2.31 -7.79 6.48
C ALA A 136 1.19 -7.44 7.45
N THR A 137 1.33 -7.87 8.70
CA THR A 137 0.38 -7.49 9.76
C THR A 137 0.46 -5.98 10.03
N THR A 138 1.68 -5.41 10.05
CA THR A 138 1.89 -3.98 10.27
C THR A 138 1.32 -3.14 9.13
N PHE A 139 1.55 -3.56 7.89
CA PHE A 139 1.00 -2.90 6.70
C PHE A 139 -0.53 -2.89 6.72
N SER A 140 -1.16 -4.06 6.86
CA SER A 140 -2.63 -4.16 6.94
C SER A 140 -3.24 -3.31 8.09
N PHE A 141 -2.48 -3.12 9.18
CA PHE A 141 -2.87 -2.25 10.30
C PHE A 141 -2.80 -0.77 9.94
N ASN A 142 -1.69 -0.34 9.34
CA ASN A 142 -1.54 1.03 8.87
C ASN A 142 -2.61 1.38 7.84
N ASP A 143 -2.91 0.44 6.95
CA ASP A 143 -3.94 0.54 5.94
C ASP A 143 -5.34 0.72 6.56
N PHE A 144 -5.67 -0.06 7.59
CA PHE A 144 -6.93 0.09 8.33
C PHE A 144 -7.05 1.49 8.96
N ILE A 145 -5.97 2.02 9.55
CA ILE A 145 -5.93 3.36 10.13
C ILE A 145 -6.05 4.44 9.04
N SER A 146 -5.30 4.30 7.94
CA SER A 146 -5.31 5.22 6.80
C SER A 146 -6.72 5.37 6.22
N ASN A 147 -7.41 4.24 6.03
CA ASN A 147 -8.82 4.24 5.64
C ASN A 147 -9.67 5.04 6.64
N GLY A 148 -9.53 4.85 7.94
CA GLY A 148 -10.18 5.69 8.95
C GLY A 148 -9.98 7.19 8.72
N GLY A 149 -8.75 7.61 8.38
CA GLY A 149 -8.43 8.99 8.01
C GLY A 149 -9.17 9.48 6.76
N ILE A 150 -9.24 8.66 5.70
CA ILE A 150 -9.96 8.98 4.46
C ILE A 150 -11.47 9.07 4.70
N LEU A 151 -12.02 8.20 5.56
CA LEU A 151 -13.43 8.23 5.93
C LEU A 151 -13.79 9.54 6.63
N ILE A 152 -12.94 9.99 7.56
CA ILE A 152 -13.08 11.29 8.22
C ILE A 152 -12.95 12.43 7.20
N ALA A 153 -11.96 12.37 6.30
CA ALA A 153 -11.78 13.38 5.27
C ALA A 153 -12.98 13.48 4.32
N GLY A 154 -13.57 12.34 3.92
CA GLY A 154 -14.78 12.32 3.10
C GLY A 154 -15.99 12.95 3.80
N ALA A 155 -16.15 12.71 5.10
CA ALA A 155 -17.17 13.37 5.91
C ALA A 155 -16.91 14.89 6.03
N MET A 156 -15.64 15.30 6.17
CA MET A 156 -15.25 16.71 6.19
C MET A 156 -15.51 17.38 4.84
N VAL A 157 -15.17 16.74 3.72
CA VAL A 157 -15.48 17.25 2.37
C VAL A 157 -16.98 17.50 2.21
N LEU A 158 -17.81 16.54 2.63
CA LEU A 158 -19.27 16.69 2.64
C LEU A 158 -19.77 17.86 3.49
N TRP A 159 -19.18 18.03 4.68
CA TRP A 159 -19.64 19.04 5.63
C TRP A 159 -19.15 20.45 5.29
N LEU A 160 -17.89 20.59 4.86
CA LEU A 160 -17.25 21.86 4.54
C LEU A 160 -17.53 22.32 3.11
N GLY A 161 -17.91 21.42 2.20
CA GLY A 161 -18.02 21.72 0.77
C GLY A 161 -16.68 22.13 0.13
N SER A 162 -15.56 21.68 0.70
CA SER A 162 -14.20 22.06 0.30
C SER A 162 -13.34 20.82 0.05
N ASN A 163 -12.44 20.91 -0.93
CA ASN A 163 -11.51 19.84 -1.28
C ASN A 163 -10.26 19.75 -0.38
N TRP A 164 -10.04 20.72 0.52
CA TRP A 164 -8.83 20.76 1.33
C TRP A 164 -8.59 19.51 2.20
N PRO A 165 -9.61 18.88 2.84
CA PRO A 165 -9.41 17.63 3.58
C PRO A 165 -8.91 16.48 2.70
N ASP A 166 -9.41 16.39 1.46
CA ASP A 166 -8.96 15.39 0.47
C ASP A 166 -7.48 15.64 0.07
N LEU A 167 -7.12 16.89 -0.22
CA LEU A 167 -5.75 17.26 -0.59
C LEU A 167 -4.76 17.00 0.54
N LEU A 168 -5.14 17.28 1.79
CA LEU A 168 -4.30 17.02 2.96
C LEU A 168 -3.99 15.53 3.12
N VAL A 169 -5.02 14.67 3.02
CA VAL A 169 -4.83 13.22 3.13
C VAL A 169 -4.07 12.68 1.92
N GLY A 170 -4.36 13.15 0.71
CA GLY A 170 -3.61 12.79 -0.50
C GLY A 170 -2.12 13.16 -0.40
N PHE A 171 -1.81 14.34 0.10
CA PHE A 171 -0.45 14.80 0.33
C PHE A 171 0.29 13.95 1.38
N ALA A 172 -0.34 13.72 2.53
CA ALA A 172 0.23 12.92 3.60
C ALA A 172 0.54 11.48 3.13
N THR A 173 -0.40 10.87 2.41
CA THR A 173 -0.25 9.52 1.87
C THR A 173 0.83 9.46 0.80
N ALA A 174 0.96 10.48 -0.07
CA ALA A 174 2.06 10.57 -1.03
C ALA A 174 3.44 10.62 -0.35
N ILE A 175 3.58 11.34 0.78
CA ILE A 175 4.83 11.35 1.55
C ILE A 175 5.15 9.96 2.11
N ILE A 176 4.13 9.24 2.61
CA ILE A 176 4.29 7.86 3.10
C ILE A 176 4.74 6.94 1.97
N ALA A 177 4.11 7.03 0.79
CA ALA A 177 4.51 6.26 -0.39
C ALA A 177 5.94 6.58 -0.86
N ILE A 178 6.37 7.84 -0.80
CA ILE A 178 7.77 8.23 -1.08
C ILE A 178 8.71 7.54 -0.10
N LYS A 179 8.42 7.61 1.20
CA LYS A 179 9.23 6.98 2.24
C LYS A 179 9.34 5.47 2.00
N GLY A 180 8.23 4.80 1.71
CA GLY A 180 8.19 3.37 1.39
C GLY A 180 9.02 3.03 0.15
N GLY A 181 8.90 3.80 -0.93
CA GLY A 181 9.69 3.60 -2.16
C GLY A 181 11.19 3.76 -1.94
N VAL A 182 11.60 4.77 -1.15
CA VAL A 182 13.01 4.97 -0.78
C VAL A 182 13.53 3.82 0.08
N GLU A 183 12.74 3.33 1.03
CA GLU A 183 13.10 2.21 1.91
C GLU A 183 13.31 0.91 1.11
N ILE A 184 12.37 0.56 0.22
CA ILE A 184 12.50 -0.60 -0.68
C ILE A 184 13.78 -0.52 -1.52
N LEU A 185 14.09 0.67 -2.08
CA LEU A 185 15.30 0.87 -2.88
C LEU A 185 16.58 0.77 -2.03
N ARG A 186 16.55 1.29 -0.81
CA ARG A 186 17.68 1.21 0.13
C ARG A 186 17.96 -0.23 0.51
N ASP A 187 16.92 -1.00 0.81
CA ASP A 187 17.04 -2.40 1.22
C ASP A 187 17.56 -3.28 0.08
N ALA A 188 17.05 -3.07 -1.14
CA ALA A 188 17.55 -3.74 -2.34
C ALA A 188 19.05 -3.47 -2.62
N ARG A 189 19.54 -2.26 -2.32
CA ARG A 189 20.96 -1.90 -2.44
C ARG A 189 21.80 -2.53 -1.32
N ALA A 190 21.31 -2.52 -0.08
CA ALA A 190 22.00 -3.11 1.06
C ALA A 190 22.23 -4.62 0.87
N GLU A 191 21.25 -5.32 0.32
CA GLU A 191 21.37 -6.75 0.02
C GLU A 191 22.42 -7.05 -1.07
N THR A 192 22.59 -6.13 -2.03
CA THR A 192 23.66 -6.20 -3.04
C THR A 192 25.04 -6.19 -2.39
N LYS A 193 25.30 -5.19 -1.52
CA LYS A 193 26.58 -5.02 -0.83
C LYS A 193 26.92 -6.20 0.09
N LYS A 194 25.91 -6.83 0.69
CA LYS A 194 26.06 -8.02 1.54
C LYS A 194 26.37 -9.28 0.71
N SER A 195 25.80 -9.39 -0.50
CA SER A 195 26.09 -10.50 -1.42
C SER A 195 27.51 -10.43 -2.00
N GLU A 196 27.98 -9.23 -2.36
CA GLU A 196 29.35 -9.00 -2.86
C GLU A 196 30.41 -9.32 -1.80
N ARG A 197 30.20 -8.89 -0.55
CA ARG A 197 31.10 -9.20 0.59
C ARG A 197 31.17 -10.68 0.97
N ARG A 198 30.19 -11.50 0.60
CA ARG A 198 30.20 -12.95 0.85
C ARG A 198 30.87 -13.73 -0.28
N ALA A 199 31.06 -13.10 -1.44
CA ALA A 199 31.70 -13.69 -2.62
C ALA A 199 33.19 -13.35 -2.73
N SER A 200 33.66 -12.37 -1.95
CA SER A 200 35.07 -11.99 -1.74
C SER A 200 35.66 -12.68 -0.51
#